data_AF-A0AAT9HY00-F1
#
_entry.id   AF-A0AAT9HY00-F1
#
_cell.length_a   1.000
_cell.length_b   1.000
_cell.length_c   1.000
_cell.angle_alpha   90.00
_cell.angle_beta   90.00
_cell.angle_gamma   90.00
#
_symmetry.space_group_name_H-M   'P 1'
#
loop_
_entity.id
_entity.type
_entity.pdbx_description
1 polymer ?
#
loop_
_entity_poly.entity_id
_entity_poly.type
_entity_poly.pdbx_seq_one_letter_code
_entity_poly.pdbx_strand_id
1 'polypeptide(L)'
;MYDLGVRYLTLTHNYNVAWADSATDEPGVGGLSAFGREVVREMNRLGMLVDLSHVAATTMRDALDATSAPVIFSHSSARAVCDHPRNIPDDVLERLPANGVSRW
;
A
#
# COMPACT_ATOMS: atom_id res chain seq x y z
N MET A 1 -6.62 18.07 2.60
CA MET A 1 -5.23 17.72 2.20
C MET A 1 -5.07 17.70 0.68
N TYR A 2 -5.89 16.98 -0.07
CA TYR A 2 -5.81 16.97 -1.54
C TYR A 2 -5.95 18.37 -2.15
N ASP A 3 -6.92 19.17 -1.71
CA ASP A 3 -7.12 20.55 -2.18
C ASP A 3 -5.95 21.49 -1.81
N LEU A 4 -5.13 21.09 -0.83
CA LEU A 4 -3.92 21.80 -0.42
C LEU A 4 -2.66 21.32 -1.19
N GLY A 5 -2.83 20.40 -2.15
CA GLY A 5 -1.75 19.96 -3.05
C GLY A 5 -1.15 18.59 -2.78
N VAL A 6 -1.61 17.84 -1.76
CA VAL A 6 -1.11 16.47 -1.51
C VAL A 6 -1.54 15.52 -2.65
N ARG A 7 -0.60 14.73 -3.19
CA ARG A 7 -0.84 13.85 -4.36
C ARG A 7 -0.51 12.37 -4.14
N TYR A 8 0.05 12.01 -2.99
CA TYR A 8 0.14 10.62 -2.57
C TYR A 8 0.05 10.53 -1.05
N LEU A 9 -0.25 9.34 -0.54
CA LEU A 9 -0.22 9.04 0.88
C LEU A 9 0.37 7.64 1.07
N THR A 10 1.34 7.52 1.96
CA THR A 10 1.79 6.23 2.50
C THR A 10 0.80 5.80 3.59
N LEU A 11 0.23 4.59 3.50
CA LEU A 11 -0.91 4.20 4.35
C LEU A 11 -0.57 4.07 5.84
N THR A 12 0.72 3.86 6.14
CA THR A 12 1.30 3.81 7.49
C THR A 12 2.72 4.41 7.48
N HIS A 13 3.37 4.42 8.65
CA HIS A 13 4.81 4.60 8.76
C HIS A 13 5.37 3.43 9.59
N ASN A 14 6.13 3.68 10.66
CA ASN A 14 6.72 2.61 11.48
C ASN A 14 5.72 1.86 12.38
N TYR A 15 4.56 2.46 12.67
CA TYR A 15 3.56 1.90 13.57
C TYR A 15 2.23 1.71 12.86
N ASN A 16 1.42 0.81 13.40
CA ASN A 16 0.06 0.63 12.97
C ASN A 16 -0.75 1.91 13.16
N VAL A 17 -1.73 2.08 12.29
CA VAL A 17 -2.83 3.02 12.49
C VAL A 17 -4.12 2.23 12.50
N ALA A 18 -5.21 2.83 12.98
CA ALA A 18 -6.49 2.13 13.12
C ALA A 18 -7.01 1.50 11.80
N TRP A 19 -6.51 1.92 10.64
CA TRP A 19 -6.95 1.42 9.34
C TRP A 19 -5.97 0.52 8.58
N ALA A 20 -4.70 0.43 9.00
CA ALA A 20 -3.66 -0.30 8.28
C ALA A 20 -2.51 -0.75 9.19
N ASP A 21 -1.98 -1.94 8.92
CA ASP A 21 -0.82 -2.48 9.61
C ASP A 21 0.51 -2.06 8.95
N SER A 22 1.50 -1.76 9.79
CA SER A 22 2.89 -1.46 9.45
C SER A 22 3.73 -2.73 9.36
N ALA A 23 4.76 -2.72 8.50
CA ALA A 23 5.73 -3.81 8.38
C ALA A 23 6.61 -4.01 9.62
N THR A 24 6.72 -2.99 10.48
CA THR A 24 7.66 -2.98 11.62
C THR A 24 6.96 -2.92 12.97
N ASP A 25 5.67 -3.24 13.01
CA ASP A 25 4.86 -3.30 14.23
C ASP A 25 4.20 -4.68 14.35
N GLU A 26 3.70 -5.00 15.55
CA GLU A 26 2.95 -6.24 15.76
C GLU A 26 1.63 -6.21 14.95
N PRO A 27 1.13 -7.34 14.45
CA PRO A 27 -0.12 -7.36 13.67
C PRO A 27 -1.30 -6.71 14.41
N GLY A 28 -2.03 -5.84 13.72
CA GLY A 28 -3.17 -5.10 14.26
C GLY A 28 -4.49 -5.59 13.66
N VAL A 29 -4.93 -4.92 12.60
CA VAL A 29 -6.20 -5.21 11.90
C VAL A 29 -6.08 -6.34 10.87
N GLY A 30 -4.88 -6.91 10.70
CA GLY A 30 -4.61 -8.02 9.79
C GLY A 30 -4.34 -7.58 8.35
N GLY A 31 -3.89 -6.34 8.13
CA GLY A 31 -3.74 -5.73 6.80
C GLY A 31 -4.48 -4.40 6.71
N LEU A 32 -5.54 -4.33 5.90
CA LEU A 32 -6.48 -3.20 5.87
C LEU A 32 -7.79 -3.54 6.58
N SER A 33 -8.21 -2.65 7.46
CA SER A 33 -9.59 -2.65 7.97
C SER A 33 -10.60 -2.32 6.85
N ALA A 34 -11.90 -2.48 7.13
CA ALA A 34 -12.96 -2.03 6.21
C ALA A 34 -12.79 -0.54 5.82
N PHE A 35 -12.51 0.32 6.81
CA PHE A 35 -12.24 1.74 6.57
C PHE A 35 -10.95 1.96 5.76
N GLY A 36 -9.89 1.17 5.99
CA GLY A 36 -8.65 1.24 5.21
C GLY A 36 -8.86 0.96 3.72
N ARG A 37 -9.75 0.03 3.38
CA ARG A 37 -10.15 -0.24 1.99
C ARG A 37 -10.92 0.93 1.38
N GLU A 38 -11.74 1.63 2.17
CA GLU A 38 -12.41 2.86 1.74
C GLU A 38 -11.42 4.00 1.50
N VAL A 39 -10.40 4.14 2.35
CA VAL A 39 -9.30 5.11 2.15
C VAL A 39 -8.62 4.88 0.80
N VAL A 40 -8.26 3.64 0.48
CA VAL A 40 -7.65 3.29 -0.83
C VAL A 40 -8.54 3.69 -2.00
N ARG A 41 -9.84 3.36 -1.94
CA ARG A 41 -10.80 3.71 -3.00
C ARG A 41 -10.98 5.22 -3.13
N GLU A 42 -11.00 5.95 -2.02
CA GLU A 42 -11.12 7.40 -2.02
C GLU A 42 -9.86 8.06 -2.60
N MET A 43 -8.68 7.54 -2.29
CA MET A 43 -7.44 7.98 -2.93
C MET A 43 -7.50 7.80 -4.46
N ASN A 44 -7.97 6.64 -4.95
CA ASN A 44 -8.18 6.45 -6.38
C ASN A 44 -9.22 7.43 -6.97
N ARG A 45 -10.35 7.66 -6.27
CA ARG A 45 -11.39 8.62 -6.70
C ARG A 45 -10.85 10.04 -6.86
N LEU A 46 -9.96 10.45 -5.95
CA LEU A 46 -9.32 11.77 -5.97
C LEU A 46 -8.20 11.87 -7.02
N GLY A 47 -7.67 10.76 -7.53
CA GLY A 47 -6.44 10.74 -8.33
C GLY A 47 -5.17 10.88 -7.48
N MET A 48 -5.23 10.47 -6.21
CA MET A 48 -4.09 10.40 -5.30
C MET A 48 -3.40 9.03 -5.41
N LEU A 49 -2.07 9.02 -5.51
CA LEU A 49 -1.29 7.77 -5.56
C LEU A 49 -1.29 7.07 -4.20
N VAL A 50 -1.50 5.76 -4.22
CA VAL A 50 -1.40 4.89 -3.04
C VAL A 50 0.04 4.42 -2.91
N ASP A 51 0.74 4.82 -1.85
CA ASP A 51 2.10 4.38 -1.55
C ASP A 51 2.10 3.26 -0.50
N LEU A 52 2.71 2.13 -0.86
CA LEU A 52 2.78 0.92 -0.05
C LEU A 52 4.14 0.72 0.61
N SER A 53 5.03 1.72 0.56
CA SER A 53 6.20 1.72 1.44
C SER A 53 5.75 1.66 2.91
N HIS A 54 6.56 1.09 3.79
CA HIS A 54 6.26 0.87 5.23
C HIS A 54 5.17 -0.12 5.61
N VAL A 55 4.20 -0.43 4.73
CA VAL A 55 3.04 -1.22 5.14
C VAL A 55 3.37 -2.71 5.28
N ALA A 56 2.65 -3.44 6.12
CA ALA A 56 2.80 -4.89 6.25
C ALA A 56 2.51 -5.61 4.92
N ALA A 57 3.09 -6.79 4.70
CA ALA A 57 2.82 -7.57 3.49
C ALA A 57 1.32 -7.93 3.32
N THR A 58 0.58 -8.10 4.42
CA THR A 58 -0.88 -8.24 4.41
C THR A 58 -1.56 -6.98 3.89
N THR A 59 -1.16 -5.80 4.38
CA THR A 59 -1.63 -4.50 3.89
C THR A 59 -1.31 -4.28 2.41
N MET A 60 -0.12 -4.70 1.94
CA MET A 60 0.25 -4.62 0.51
C MET A 60 -0.75 -5.39 -0.36
N ARG A 61 -1.06 -6.63 0.03
CA ARG A 61 -1.99 -7.51 -0.69
C ARG A 61 -3.41 -6.94 -0.68
N ASP A 62 -3.88 -6.50 0.49
CA ASP A 62 -5.21 -5.91 0.65
C ASP A 62 -5.38 -4.62 -0.15
N ALA A 63 -4.35 -3.77 -0.21
CA ALA A 63 -4.36 -2.56 -1.01
C ALA A 63 -4.39 -2.87 -2.51
N LEU A 64 -3.63 -3.88 -2.97
CA LEU A 64 -3.66 -4.35 -4.35
C LEU A 64 -5.00 -4.99 -4.73
N ASP A 65 -5.75 -5.55 -3.77
CA ASP A 65 -7.12 -6.03 -3.99
C ASP A 65 -8.15 -4.89 -4.04
N ALA A 66 -7.93 -3.82 -3.28
CA ALA A 66 -8.87 -2.71 -3.15
C ALA A 66 -8.69 -1.61 -4.21
N THR A 67 -7.46 -1.43 -4.71
CA THR A 67 -7.12 -0.35 -5.64
C THR A 67 -7.65 -0.61 -7.05
N SER A 68 -8.12 0.45 -7.71
CA SER A 68 -8.48 0.45 -9.14
C SER A 68 -7.46 1.21 -10.00
N ALA A 69 -6.39 1.73 -9.39
CA ALA A 69 -5.33 2.47 -10.06
C ALA A 69 -3.94 1.91 -9.67
N PRO A 70 -2.89 2.27 -10.43
CA PRO A 70 -1.53 1.86 -10.08
C PRO A 70 -1.12 2.35 -8.69
N VAL A 71 -0.54 1.46 -7.89
CA VAL A 71 0.11 1.79 -6.62
C VAL A 71 1.58 2.10 -6.87
N ILE A 72 2.23 2.70 -5.88
CA ILE A 72 3.67 2.92 -5.87
C ILE A 72 4.30 2.30 -4.62
N PHE A 73 5.59 2.00 -4.72
CA PHE A 73 6.48 1.85 -3.58
C PHE A 73 7.50 2.98 -3.67
N SER A 74 7.24 4.10 -3.01
CA SER A 74 8.12 5.27 -3.10
C SER A 74 9.55 4.99 -2.63
N HIS A 75 9.72 4.06 -1.67
CA HIS A 75 11.02 3.63 -1.18
C HIS A 75 10.94 2.24 -0.50
N SER A 76 11.17 1.18 -1.27
CA SER A 76 11.30 -0.19 -0.74
C SER A 76 12.25 -0.99 -1.64
N SER A 77 12.83 -2.06 -1.11
CA SER A 77 13.66 -3.01 -1.88
C SER A 77 12.94 -4.36 -2.02
N ALA A 78 13.51 -5.27 -2.82
CA ALA A 78 12.98 -6.63 -2.95
C ALA A 78 13.42 -7.50 -1.76
N ARG A 79 12.50 -8.28 -1.20
CA ARG A 79 12.77 -9.11 -0.02
C ARG A 79 13.70 -10.28 -0.33
N ALA A 80 13.67 -10.79 -1.56
CA ALA A 80 14.61 -11.80 -2.04
C ALA A 80 16.08 -11.32 -2.03
N VAL A 81 16.33 -10.01 -2.10
CA VAL A 81 17.69 -9.43 -2.04
C VAL A 81 18.14 -9.20 -0.60
N CYS A 82 17.23 -8.75 0.26
CA CYS A 82 17.49 -8.52 1.68
C CYS A 82 16.23 -8.85 2.48
N ASP A 83 16.32 -9.87 3.34
CA ASP A 83 15.19 -10.34 4.14
C ASP A 83 14.91 -9.39 5.31
N HIS A 84 14.15 -8.34 5.02
CA HIS A 84 13.70 -7.36 5.99
C HIS A 84 12.18 -7.14 5.83
N PRO A 85 11.39 -7.00 6.92
CA PRO A 85 9.94 -6.87 6.84
C PRO A 85 9.42 -5.72 5.94
N ARG A 86 10.16 -4.60 5.85
CA ARG A 86 9.86 -3.49 4.91
C ARG A 86 10.02 -3.83 3.43
N ASN A 87 10.74 -4.88 3.08
CA ASN A 87 11.01 -5.20 1.69
C ASN A 87 9.85 -5.99 1.08
N ILE A 88 9.65 -5.78 -0.21
CA ILE A 88 8.50 -6.27 -0.96
C ILE A 88 8.67 -7.77 -1.22
N PRO A 89 7.74 -8.63 -0.77
CA PRO A 89 7.74 -10.05 -1.11
C PRO A 89 7.52 -10.27 -2.61
N ASP A 90 8.06 -11.37 -3.15
CA ASP A 90 7.96 -11.69 -4.58
C ASP A 90 6.50 -11.84 -5.04
N ASP A 91 5.62 -12.41 -4.21
CA ASP A 91 4.19 -12.55 -4.52
C ASP A 91 3.46 -11.20 -4.68
N VAL A 92 3.98 -10.14 -4.05
CA VAL A 92 3.48 -8.77 -4.23
C VAL A 92 4.06 -8.16 -5.50
N LEU A 93 5.36 -8.33 -5.76
CA LEU A 93 6.03 -7.84 -6.97
C LEU A 93 5.41 -8.44 -8.26
N GLU A 94 5.07 -9.72 -8.24
CA GLU A 94 4.44 -10.43 -9.36
C GLU A 94 3.06 -9.86 -9.76
N ARG A 95 2.37 -9.19 -8.83
CA ARG A 95 1.06 -8.56 -9.08
C ARG A 95 1.18 -7.18 -9.74
N LEU A 96 2.31 -6.51 -9.61
CA LEU A 96 2.49 -5.12 -10.07
C LEU A 96 2.32 -4.92 -11.59
N PRO A 97 2.80 -5.82 -12.47
CA PRO A 97 2.56 -5.68 -13.90
C PRO A 97 1.08 -5.55 -14.26
N ALA A 98 0.19 -6.29 -13.59
CA ALA A 98 -1.26 -6.20 -13.82
C ALA A 98 -1.88 -4.93 -13.22
N ASN A 99 -1.34 -4.43 -12.10
CA ASN A 99 -1.82 -3.21 -11.43
C ASN A 99 -1.45 -1.91 -12.17
N GLY A 100 -0.47 -1.94 -13.08
CA GLY A 100 -0.02 -0.78 -13.87
C GLY A 100 -0.68 -0.62 -15.25
N VAL A 101 -1.41 -1.62 -15.73
CA VAL A 101 -2.00 -1.60 -17.08
C VAL A 101 -3.43 -1.09 -16.98
N SER A 102 -3.62 0.21 -17.16
CA SER A 102 -4.95 0.72 -17.54
C SER A 102 -5.28 0.11 -18.90
N ARG A 103 -6.37 -0.67 -18.97
CA ARG A 103 -7.04 -1.00 -20.23
C ARG A 103 -7.51 0.32 -20.85
N TRP A 104 -6.67 0.94 -21.66
CA TRP A 104 -7.11 1.89 -22.68
C TRP A 104 -7.69 1.09 -23.84
#